data_AF-A0A8H3EWV8-F1
#
_entry.id   AF-A0A8H3EWV8-F1
#
_cell.length_a   1.000
_cell.length_b   1.000
_cell.length_c   1.000
_cell.angle_alpha   90.00
_cell.angle_beta   90.00
_cell.angle_gamma   90.00
#
_symmetry.space_group_name_H-M   'P 1'
#
loop_
_entity.id
_entity.type
_entity.pdbx_description
1 polymer ?
#
loop_
_entity_poly.entity_id
_entity_poly.type
_entity_poly.pdbx_seq_one_letter_code
_entity_poly.pdbx_strand_id
1 'polypeptide(L)'
;MLMLCEQFAVGWICALEIEFLVACELLDEEYSRNQVAKIHPRDPNVYIFGRINTHKVVITCLARGRYGVNSAAVAAERMRNSFPALRFGLLVGIAGGAPNLKNDIRLGDVVVSSPTPQHGGVLQYDYGRTIQNQDFKEIGHLAAPPEIVLNALAYLSMQHKRKGHRLNATIQDMVARNSRLRQCQQSHTGLDVLYESLYVHSEENCECDKVDEVLTAGSHLISRKSRGADLEGPVIHYGLIASGNQLMKDATIRDKLSNKYDVLCFEMEAAGLMNSFPCAVIRGICDYSDSHKKDSWQPYAAAVAAAYAKELLEVIPGEDSLAGDPGPSTTAQDNGPLNVTSSHPPFTETSTEVLEYNDSGKVVRRTYSRTSTPPSAIHHSRRQSFDSRGGIQTAAQGEYFIEDFDEDFNALRTFVTEHLHVSSAAYLQHQSILRRLRQKTAALVTANRRQRQEIGDLLSSSFDDEQTGSDCRWYHVFTCCCKQRRRARLEHSSRSASISDLRWSEF
;
A
#
# COMPACT_ATOMS: atom_id res chain seq x y z
N MET A 1 -42.10 18.05 -0.76
CA MET A 1 -41.13 18.85 -1.55
C MET A 1 -40.00 17.91 -1.96
N LEU A 2 -39.39 18.08 -3.14
CA LEU A 2 -38.20 17.30 -3.51
C LEU A 2 -36.96 17.85 -2.80
N MET A 3 -36.06 16.96 -2.38
CA MET A 3 -34.71 17.32 -1.94
C MET A 3 -33.86 17.65 -3.16
N LEU A 4 -33.16 18.79 -3.09
CA LEU A 4 -32.25 19.24 -4.13
C LEU A 4 -30.87 18.60 -3.96
N CYS A 5 -30.08 18.51 -5.04
CA CYS A 5 -28.73 17.94 -4.99
C CYS A 5 -27.78 18.80 -4.14
N GLU A 6 -28.07 20.10 -4.08
CA GLU A 6 -27.47 21.13 -3.25
C GLU A 6 -27.71 20.93 -1.74
N GLN A 7 -28.51 19.94 -1.33
CA GLN A 7 -28.72 19.60 0.09
C GLN A 7 -27.82 18.47 0.58
N PHE A 8 -27.06 17.80 -0.30
CA PHE A 8 -26.16 16.71 0.07
C PHE A 8 -24.76 17.28 0.32
N ALA A 9 -24.30 17.11 1.56
CA ALA A 9 -23.07 17.72 2.06
C ALA A 9 -21.89 16.73 2.13
N VAL A 10 -22.18 15.42 2.10
CA VAL A 10 -21.19 14.34 2.23
C VAL A 10 -21.35 13.33 1.10
N GLY A 11 -20.25 13.06 0.40
CA GLY A 11 -20.18 12.04 -0.64
C GLY A 11 -19.47 10.79 -0.12
N TRP A 12 -20.07 9.61 -0.27
CA TRP A 12 -19.51 8.35 0.18
C TRP A 12 -19.30 7.43 -1.03
N ILE A 13 -18.07 6.96 -1.23
CA ILE A 13 -17.69 6.12 -2.37
C ILE A 13 -17.20 4.78 -1.85
N CYS A 14 -17.76 3.70 -2.42
CA CYS A 14 -17.38 2.31 -2.18
C CYS A 14 -16.85 1.68 -3.47
N ALA A 15 -15.87 0.78 -3.37
CA ALA A 15 -15.30 0.04 -4.50
C ALA A 15 -16.07 -1.26 -4.80
N LEU A 16 -16.59 -1.92 -3.76
CA LEU A 16 -17.20 -3.25 -3.84
C LEU A 16 -18.66 -3.27 -3.39
N GLU A 17 -19.42 -4.26 -3.89
CA GLU A 17 -20.84 -4.45 -3.58
C GLU A 17 -21.10 -4.62 -2.08
N ILE A 18 -20.22 -5.33 -1.35
CA ILE A 18 -20.35 -5.55 0.09
C ILE A 18 -20.12 -4.27 0.91
N GLU A 19 -19.16 -3.43 0.49
CA GLU A 19 -18.88 -2.12 1.10
C GLU A 19 -20.06 -1.17 0.92
N PHE A 20 -20.63 -1.15 -0.29
CA PHE A 20 -21.81 -0.35 -0.61
C PHE A 20 -23.04 -0.79 0.18
N LEU A 21 -23.25 -2.11 0.31
CA LEU A 21 -24.35 -2.69 1.09
C LEU A 21 -24.28 -2.27 2.56
N VAL A 22 -23.13 -2.42 3.23
CA VAL A 22 -23.01 -2.02 4.65
C VAL A 22 -23.09 -0.51 4.84
N ALA A 23 -22.62 0.29 3.89
CA ALA A 23 -22.75 1.75 3.94
C ALA A 23 -24.23 2.20 3.91
N CYS A 24 -25.06 1.56 3.08
CA CYS A 24 -26.50 1.84 3.02
C CYS A 24 -27.22 1.42 4.32
N GLU A 25 -26.91 0.24 4.85
CA GLU A 25 -27.54 -0.33 6.05
C GLU A 25 -27.19 0.40 7.36
N LEU A 26 -26.16 1.25 7.33
CA LEU A 26 -25.75 2.12 8.43
C LEU A 26 -26.29 3.56 8.36
N LEU A 27 -27.04 3.92 7.32
CA LEU A 27 -27.85 5.14 7.31
C LEU A 27 -28.83 5.15 8.49
N ASP A 28 -29.05 6.33 9.10
CA ASP A 28 -30.14 6.51 10.08
C ASP A 28 -31.50 6.57 9.39
N GLU A 29 -31.51 6.99 8.13
CA GLU A 29 -32.69 7.23 7.30
C GLU A 29 -32.27 7.13 5.83
N GLU A 30 -32.95 6.29 5.04
CA GLU A 30 -32.77 6.21 3.60
C GLU A 30 -33.86 7.02 2.88
N TYR A 31 -33.46 7.82 1.91
CA TYR A 31 -34.36 8.61 1.07
C TYR A 31 -34.64 7.88 -0.25
N SER A 32 -35.92 7.66 -0.53
CA SER A 32 -36.37 7.09 -1.80
C SER A 32 -35.92 7.96 -2.98
N ARG A 33 -35.48 7.34 -4.08
CA ARG A 33 -35.02 8.05 -5.29
C ARG A 33 -36.01 9.11 -5.78
N ASN A 34 -37.31 8.86 -5.63
CA ASN A 34 -38.41 9.74 -6.02
C ASN A 34 -38.55 11.00 -5.15
N GLN A 35 -37.90 11.06 -3.99
CA GLN A 35 -37.86 12.24 -3.12
C GLN A 35 -36.73 13.20 -3.48
N VAL A 36 -35.76 12.78 -4.30
CA VAL A 36 -34.59 13.58 -4.70
C VAL A 36 -34.75 14.08 -6.14
N ALA A 37 -34.27 15.29 -6.41
CA ALA A 37 -34.24 15.89 -7.74
C ALA A 37 -33.60 14.98 -8.80
N LYS A 38 -33.91 15.26 -10.08
CA LYS A 38 -33.28 14.54 -11.19
C LYS A 38 -31.80 14.89 -11.26
N ILE A 39 -30.97 13.86 -11.25
CA ILE A 39 -29.53 13.99 -11.51
C ILE A 39 -29.34 14.16 -13.01
N HIS A 40 -28.28 14.86 -13.40
CA HIS A 40 -28.01 15.15 -14.80
C HIS A 40 -27.81 13.85 -15.62
N PRO A 41 -28.50 13.63 -16.76
CA PRO A 41 -28.48 12.35 -17.49
C PRO A 41 -27.13 11.88 -18.03
N ARG A 42 -26.08 12.71 -18.00
CA ARG A 42 -24.70 12.33 -18.35
C ARG A 42 -23.91 11.73 -17.18
N ASP A 43 -24.48 11.72 -15.97
CA ASP A 43 -23.93 10.99 -14.84
C ASP A 43 -24.59 9.59 -14.78
N PRO A 44 -23.88 8.51 -15.17
CA PRO A 44 -24.40 7.15 -15.11
C PRO A 44 -24.19 6.49 -13.74
N ASN A 45 -23.62 7.18 -12.75
CA ASN A 45 -23.46 6.62 -11.41
C ASN A 45 -24.85 6.36 -10.79
N VAL A 46 -24.98 5.25 -10.07
CA VAL A 46 -26.17 4.93 -9.28
C VAL A 46 -25.94 5.39 -7.85
N TYR A 47 -26.90 6.13 -7.30
CA TYR A 47 -26.78 6.74 -5.98
C TYR A 47 -27.87 6.24 -5.04
N ILE A 48 -27.46 5.95 -3.80
CA ILE A 48 -28.34 5.88 -2.63
C ILE A 48 -28.21 7.20 -1.88
N PHE A 49 -29.30 7.62 -1.26
CA PHE A 49 -29.43 8.90 -0.57
C PHE A 49 -29.90 8.62 0.85
N GLY A 50 -29.37 9.35 1.82
CA GLY A 50 -29.85 9.20 3.18
C GLY A 50 -29.25 10.21 4.13
N ARG A 51 -29.35 9.90 5.42
CA ARG A 51 -28.84 10.74 6.50
C ARG A 51 -28.03 9.92 7.51
N ILE A 52 -26.95 10.52 8.01
CA ILE A 52 -26.22 10.06 9.19
C ILE A 52 -26.03 11.27 10.10
N ASN A 53 -26.54 11.19 11.33
CA ASN A 53 -26.70 12.30 12.26
C ASN A 53 -27.35 13.52 11.56
N THR A 54 -26.66 14.66 11.46
CA THR A 54 -27.10 15.90 10.81
C THR A 54 -26.68 16.00 9.34
N HIS A 55 -25.96 15.02 8.79
CA HIS A 55 -25.46 15.06 7.41
C HIS A 55 -26.40 14.32 6.46
N LYS A 56 -26.81 15.00 5.38
CA LYS A 56 -27.36 14.34 4.19
C LYS A 56 -26.21 13.77 3.37
N VAL A 57 -26.21 12.45 3.24
CA VAL A 57 -25.15 11.65 2.60
C VAL A 57 -25.66 11.13 1.25
N VAL A 58 -24.81 11.22 0.23
CA VAL A 58 -25.00 10.51 -1.04
C VAL A 58 -23.94 9.43 -1.20
N ILE A 59 -24.38 8.19 -1.40
CA ILE A 59 -23.51 7.00 -1.50
C ILE A 59 -23.51 6.50 -2.95
N THR A 60 -22.36 6.13 -3.49
CA THR A 60 -22.25 5.39 -4.76
C THR A 60 -21.25 4.24 -4.66
N CYS A 61 -21.40 3.26 -5.56
CA CYS A 61 -20.45 2.19 -5.76
C CYS A 61 -19.79 2.33 -7.14
N LEU A 62 -18.54 1.89 -7.27
CA LEU A 62 -17.92 1.75 -8.59
C LEU A 62 -18.70 0.75 -9.45
N ALA A 63 -18.63 0.93 -10.76
CA ALA A 63 -19.36 0.09 -11.70
C ALA A 63 -18.90 -1.38 -11.59
N ARG A 64 -19.84 -2.32 -11.53
CA ARG A 64 -19.58 -3.75 -11.33
C ARG A 64 -18.43 -4.28 -12.19
N GLY A 65 -17.45 -4.91 -11.55
CA GLY A 65 -16.24 -5.43 -12.22
C GLY A 65 -15.21 -4.36 -12.61
N ARG A 66 -15.35 -3.12 -12.13
CA ARG A 66 -14.38 -2.02 -12.32
C ARG A 66 -14.02 -1.41 -10.97
N TYR A 67 -12.77 -1.55 -10.59
CA TYR A 67 -12.17 -0.99 -9.39
C TYR A 67 -10.90 -0.21 -9.78
N GLY A 68 -10.10 0.22 -8.81
CA GLY A 68 -8.86 0.94 -9.06
C GLY A 68 -9.01 2.45 -9.29
N VAL A 69 -7.90 3.16 -9.08
CA VAL A 69 -7.63 4.60 -9.25
C VAL A 69 -8.51 5.28 -10.31
N ASN A 70 -8.48 4.80 -11.55
CA ASN A 70 -9.21 5.41 -12.67
C ASN A 70 -10.73 5.32 -12.54
N SER A 71 -11.25 4.17 -12.12
CA SER A 71 -12.68 3.93 -11.90
C SER A 71 -13.20 4.84 -10.79
N ALA A 72 -12.42 4.95 -9.71
CA ALA A 72 -12.72 5.74 -8.54
C ALA A 72 -12.71 7.25 -8.84
N ALA A 73 -11.68 7.75 -9.54
CA ALA A 73 -11.58 9.15 -9.95
C ALA A 73 -12.78 9.59 -10.81
N VAL A 74 -13.19 8.76 -11.77
CA VAL A 74 -14.34 9.04 -12.65
C VAL A 74 -15.67 9.04 -11.88
N ALA A 75 -15.85 8.13 -10.92
CA ALA A 75 -17.04 8.12 -10.07
C ALA A 75 -17.11 9.37 -9.17
N ALA A 76 -15.98 9.72 -8.53
CA ALA A 76 -15.87 10.88 -7.64
C ALA A 76 -16.11 12.22 -8.36
N GLU A 77 -15.49 12.42 -9.53
CA GLU A 77 -15.66 13.65 -10.31
C GLU A 77 -17.11 13.82 -10.78
N ARG A 78 -17.78 12.75 -11.19
CA ARG A 78 -19.22 12.78 -11.54
C ARG A 78 -20.09 13.14 -10.34
N MET A 79 -19.85 12.52 -9.18
CA MET A 79 -20.54 12.86 -7.94
C MET A 79 -20.33 14.34 -7.59
N ARG A 80 -19.10 14.84 -7.64
CA ARG A 80 -18.78 16.25 -7.38
C ARG A 80 -19.51 17.22 -8.32
N ASN A 81 -19.67 16.87 -9.59
CA ASN A 81 -20.42 17.67 -10.56
C ASN A 81 -21.95 17.57 -10.38
N SER A 82 -22.47 16.43 -9.92
CA SER A 82 -23.90 16.21 -9.66
C SER A 82 -24.37 16.79 -8.31
N PHE A 83 -23.47 16.93 -7.33
CA PHE A 83 -23.74 17.41 -5.98
C PHE A 83 -22.79 18.56 -5.62
N PRO A 84 -23.10 19.80 -6.04
CA PRO A 84 -22.17 20.93 -5.91
C PRO A 84 -21.98 21.43 -4.48
N ALA A 85 -22.81 21.00 -3.52
CA ALA A 85 -22.73 21.37 -2.10
C ALA A 85 -21.90 20.38 -1.25
N LEU A 86 -21.21 19.41 -1.87
CA LEU A 86 -20.35 18.49 -1.14
C LEU A 86 -19.19 19.22 -0.45
N ARG A 87 -19.19 19.19 0.89
CA ARG A 87 -18.16 19.78 1.75
C ARG A 87 -16.92 18.89 1.82
N PHE A 88 -17.12 17.57 1.82
CA PHE A 88 -16.07 16.57 1.80
C PHE A 88 -16.61 15.21 1.33
N GLY A 89 -15.68 14.32 0.97
CA GLY A 89 -15.96 12.93 0.66
C GLY A 89 -15.43 11.94 1.71
N LEU A 90 -15.91 10.71 1.63
CA LEU A 90 -15.36 9.54 2.30
C LEU A 90 -15.16 8.43 1.25
N LEU A 91 -13.96 7.87 1.18
CA LEU A 91 -13.67 6.62 0.47
C LEU A 91 -13.60 5.51 1.52
N VAL A 92 -14.63 4.66 1.59
CA VAL A 92 -14.77 3.66 2.65
C VAL A 92 -14.86 2.27 2.05
N GLY A 93 -14.02 1.37 2.53
CA GLY A 93 -13.96 0.01 2.02
C GLY A 93 -12.99 -0.89 2.77
N ILE A 94 -12.51 -1.93 2.09
CA ILE A 94 -11.52 -2.88 2.62
C ILE A 94 -10.10 -2.60 2.13
N ALA A 95 -9.10 -3.12 2.83
CA ALA A 95 -7.69 -3.13 2.43
C ALA A 95 -6.96 -4.38 2.95
N GLY A 96 -5.80 -4.66 2.39
CA GLY A 96 -4.81 -5.56 2.98
C GLY A 96 -3.99 -4.83 4.04
N GLY A 97 -3.76 -5.43 5.20
CA GLY A 97 -2.96 -4.86 6.28
C GLY A 97 -1.46 -5.00 6.03
N ALA A 98 -0.67 -4.16 6.71
CA ALA A 98 0.79 -4.24 6.73
C ALA A 98 1.29 -4.23 8.20
N PRO A 99 1.28 -5.40 8.87
CA PRO A 99 1.74 -5.51 10.25
C PRO A 99 3.26 -5.28 10.33
N ASN A 100 3.72 -4.53 11.33
CA ASN A 100 5.13 -4.35 11.59
C ASN A 100 5.41 -4.24 13.11
N LEU A 101 6.68 -4.16 13.51
CA LEU A 101 7.08 -4.14 14.93
C LEU A 101 6.50 -2.97 15.75
N LYS A 102 6.11 -1.87 15.09
CA LYS A 102 5.49 -0.69 15.69
C LYS A 102 3.96 -0.77 15.67
N ASN A 103 3.38 -1.32 14.60
CA ASN A 103 1.94 -1.36 14.36
C ASN A 103 1.47 -2.82 14.19
N ASP A 104 0.91 -3.39 15.26
CA ASP A 104 0.25 -4.71 15.24
C ASP A 104 -1.11 -4.61 14.54
N ILE A 105 -1.09 -4.52 13.21
CA ILE A 105 -2.30 -4.51 12.36
C ILE A 105 -2.92 -5.92 12.33
N ARG A 106 -4.23 -6.02 12.62
CA ARG A 106 -4.98 -7.30 12.64
C ARG A 106 -6.15 -7.32 11.69
N LEU A 107 -6.58 -8.53 11.30
CA LEU A 107 -7.80 -8.67 10.51
C LEU A 107 -9.01 -8.16 11.32
N GLY A 108 -9.89 -7.41 10.67
CA GLY A 108 -10.99 -6.69 11.30
C GLY A 108 -10.65 -5.32 11.90
N ASP A 109 -9.38 -4.92 11.98
CA ASP A 109 -9.00 -3.55 12.37
C ASP A 109 -9.43 -2.50 11.33
N VAL A 110 -9.38 -1.22 11.70
CA VAL A 110 -9.55 -0.09 10.77
C VAL A 110 -8.26 0.70 10.67
N VAL A 111 -7.85 1.02 9.44
CA VAL A 111 -6.83 2.04 9.16
C VAL A 111 -7.51 3.27 8.56
N VAL A 112 -7.19 4.44 9.10
CA VAL A 112 -7.72 5.73 8.66
C VAL A 112 -6.57 6.59 8.14
N SER A 113 -6.72 7.13 6.92
CA SER A 113 -5.71 7.99 6.32
C SER A 113 -5.47 9.23 7.18
N SER A 114 -4.26 9.38 7.70
CA SER A 114 -3.85 10.54 8.50
C SER A 114 -2.53 11.10 7.96
N PRO A 115 -2.39 12.45 7.86
CA PRO A 115 -1.15 13.06 7.46
C PRO A 115 0.06 12.60 8.28
N THR A 116 1.17 12.41 7.58
CA THR A 116 2.51 12.16 8.12
C THR A 116 3.42 13.34 7.73
N PRO A 117 4.62 13.49 8.29
CA PRO A 117 5.50 14.62 7.95
C PRO A 117 5.90 14.70 6.47
N GLN A 118 5.73 13.61 5.69
CA GLN A 118 6.07 13.54 4.27
C GLN A 118 4.87 13.30 3.33
N HIS A 119 3.68 12.95 3.82
CA HIS A 119 2.54 12.58 2.97
C HIS A 119 1.20 13.01 3.59
N GLY A 120 0.21 13.37 2.75
CA GLY A 120 -1.14 13.76 3.20
C GLY A 120 -1.96 12.64 3.89
N GLY A 121 -1.43 11.41 3.95
CA GLY A 121 -2.10 10.24 4.54
C GLY A 121 -2.37 9.12 3.52
N VAL A 122 -2.11 9.39 2.23
CA VAL A 122 -2.05 8.37 1.18
C VAL A 122 -0.72 8.52 0.42
N LEU A 123 -0.08 7.40 0.11
CA LEU A 123 1.10 7.28 -0.76
C LEU A 123 0.71 6.51 -2.02
N GLN A 124 0.87 7.09 -3.20
CA GLN A 124 0.75 6.31 -4.44
C GLN A 124 2.07 5.56 -4.70
N TYR A 125 2.14 4.30 -4.27
CA TYR A 125 3.39 3.53 -4.27
C TYR A 125 3.83 3.05 -5.66
N ASP A 126 2.92 3.07 -6.65
CA ASP A 126 3.18 2.70 -8.05
C ASP A 126 3.45 3.89 -8.98
N TYR A 127 3.50 5.12 -8.45
CA TYR A 127 3.71 6.34 -9.24
C TYR A 127 5.06 6.99 -8.95
N GLY A 128 5.94 6.97 -9.95
CA GLY A 128 7.35 7.20 -9.73
C GLY A 128 8.21 7.01 -10.99
N ARG A 129 9.52 6.92 -10.77
CA ARG A 129 10.53 6.71 -11.82
C ARG A 129 11.26 5.41 -11.58
N THR A 130 11.27 4.56 -12.59
CA THR A 130 12.21 3.44 -12.69
C THR A 130 13.50 3.95 -13.33
N ILE A 131 14.65 3.65 -12.72
CA ILE A 131 15.98 4.00 -13.24
C ILE A 131 16.79 2.71 -13.30
N GLN A 132 17.59 2.52 -14.36
CA GLN A 132 18.40 1.32 -14.55
C GLN A 132 19.27 1.04 -13.31
N ASN A 133 19.19 -0.19 -12.80
CA ASN A 133 19.92 -0.68 -11.62
C ASN A 133 19.69 0.14 -10.34
N GLN A 134 18.52 0.77 -10.17
CA GLN A 134 18.13 1.47 -8.95
C GLN A 134 16.72 1.06 -8.52
N ASP A 135 16.47 1.19 -7.21
CA ASP A 135 15.12 1.12 -6.66
C ASP A 135 14.18 2.13 -7.34
N PHE A 136 12.90 1.76 -7.42
CA PHE A 136 11.83 2.65 -7.82
C PHE A 136 11.81 3.90 -6.92
N LYS A 137 11.64 5.07 -7.53
CA LYS A 137 11.57 6.35 -6.83
C LYS A 137 10.19 6.94 -7.02
N GLU A 138 9.38 6.82 -5.99
CA GLU A 138 8.06 7.43 -5.84
C GLU A 138 8.16 8.95 -6.07
N ILE A 139 7.20 9.57 -6.76
CA ILE A 139 7.24 11.02 -7.08
C ILE A 139 5.93 11.73 -6.74
N GLY A 140 6.08 12.96 -6.22
CA GLY A 140 4.94 13.79 -5.83
C GLY A 140 4.31 13.33 -4.51
N HIS A 141 3.28 14.07 -4.10
CA HIS A 141 2.55 13.82 -2.86
C HIS A 141 1.05 13.99 -3.14
N LEU A 142 0.24 13.18 -2.48
CA LEU A 142 -1.22 13.31 -2.49
C LEU A 142 -1.65 14.28 -1.39
N ALA A 143 -2.71 15.05 -1.65
CA ALA A 143 -3.27 15.99 -0.69
C ALA A 143 -3.78 15.27 0.58
N ALA A 144 -3.88 16.04 1.66
CA ALA A 144 -4.46 15.57 2.92
C ALA A 144 -6.00 15.58 2.89
N PRO A 145 -6.66 14.79 3.76
CA PRO A 145 -8.08 14.98 4.04
C PRO A 145 -8.41 16.44 4.42
N PRO A 146 -9.64 16.92 4.16
CA PRO A 146 -10.04 18.29 4.49
C PRO A 146 -9.88 18.62 5.98
N GLU A 147 -9.56 19.86 6.31
CA GLU A 147 -9.31 20.30 7.69
C GLU A 147 -10.48 19.98 8.64
N ILE A 148 -11.73 20.13 8.18
CA ILE A 148 -12.93 19.74 8.94
C ILE A 148 -12.90 18.25 9.34
N VAL A 149 -12.41 17.38 8.46
CA VAL A 149 -12.29 15.95 8.74
C VAL A 149 -11.09 15.69 9.66
N LEU A 150 -9.93 16.34 9.44
CA LEU A 150 -8.76 16.21 10.32
C LEU A 150 -9.06 16.62 11.77
N ASN A 151 -9.79 17.72 11.96
CA ASN A 151 -10.24 18.17 13.28
C ASN A 151 -11.19 17.17 13.95
N ALA A 152 -12.09 16.55 13.17
CA ALA A 152 -12.99 15.51 13.65
C ALA A 152 -12.26 14.20 13.98
N LEU A 153 -11.26 13.78 13.19
CA LEU A 153 -10.40 12.62 13.49
C LEU A 153 -9.65 12.80 14.81
N ALA A 154 -9.10 14.00 15.06
CA ALA A 154 -8.42 14.32 16.31
C ALA A 154 -9.38 14.24 17.52
N TYR A 155 -10.60 14.79 17.38
CA TYR A 155 -11.63 14.70 18.42
C TYR A 155 -12.10 13.26 18.66
N LEU A 156 -12.37 12.51 17.59
CA LEU A 156 -12.88 11.13 17.68
C LEU A 156 -11.84 10.20 18.31
N SER A 157 -10.58 10.28 17.88
CA SER A 157 -9.46 9.53 18.49
C SER A 157 -9.33 9.81 19.99
N MET A 158 -9.55 11.06 20.42
CA MET A 158 -9.59 11.44 21.83
C MET A 158 -10.82 10.88 22.58
N GLN A 159 -12.01 10.88 21.97
CA GLN A 159 -13.20 10.27 22.59
C GLN A 159 -13.04 8.75 22.72
N HIS A 160 -12.52 8.06 21.69
CA HIS A 160 -12.26 6.63 21.72
C HIS A 160 -11.29 6.25 22.85
N LYS A 161 -10.20 7.00 23.03
CA LYS A 161 -9.28 6.80 24.16
C LYS A 161 -9.90 7.06 25.54
N ARG A 162 -10.96 7.88 25.62
CA ARG A 162 -11.62 8.23 26.90
C ARG A 162 -12.83 7.36 27.25
N LYS A 163 -13.49 6.76 26.26
CA LYS A 163 -14.82 6.13 26.41
C LYS A 163 -14.98 4.81 25.64
N GLY A 164 -13.99 4.41 24.84
CA GLY A 164 -14.14 3.37 23.81
C GLY A 164 -14.88 3.88 22.57
N HIS A 165 -14.94 3.00 21.56
CA HIS A 165 -15.75 3.15 20.34
C HIS A 165 -16.96 2.21 20.39
N ARG A 166 -17.93 2.40 19.50
CA ARG A 166 -19.17 1.60 19.44
C ARG A 166 -19.27 0.70 18.20
N LEU A 167 -18.17 0.54 17.46
CA LEU A 167 -18.08 -0.25 16.21
C LEU A 167 -18.80 -1.61 16.29
N ASN A 168 -18.43 -2.45 17.27
CA ASN A 168 -19.03 -3.78 17.45
C ASN A 168 -20.54 -3.73 17.74
N ALA A 169 -21.01 -2.78 18.56
CA ALA A 169 -22.43 -2.60 18.83
C ALA A 169 -23.19 -2.13 17.57
N THR A 170 -22.63 -1.18 16.83
CA THR A 170 -23.17 -0.67 15.55
C THR A 170 -23.34 -1.79 14.52
N ILE A 171 -22.37 -2.71 14.44
CA ILE A 171 -22.44 -3.89 13.57
C ILE A 171 -23.49 -4.88 14.06
N GLN A 172 -23.58 -5.14 15.37
CA GLN A 172 -24.61 -6.01 15.95
C GLN A 172 -26.02 -5.48 15.68
N ASP A 173 -26.25 -4.18 15.86
CA ASP A 173 -27.52 -3.50 15.57
C ASP A 173 -27.89 -3.55 14.08
N MET A 174 -26.90 -3.44 13.19
CA MET A 174 -27.08 -3.60 11.75
C MET A 174 -27.54 -5.03 11.39
N VAL A 175 -26.85 -6.04 11.90
CA VAL A 175 -27.18 -7.45 11.63
C VAL A 175 -28.50 -7.88 12.30
N ALA A 176 -28.84 -7.30 13.45
CA ALA A 176 -30.14 -7.49 14.09
C ALA A 176 -31.29 -6.93 13.25
N ARG A 177 -31.11 -5.76 12.63
CA ARG A 177 -32.09 -5.17 11.69
C ARG A 177 -32.19 -5.94 10.38
N ASN A 178 -31.08 -6.37 9.81
CA ASN A 178 -31.05 -7.13 8.56
C ASN A 178 -30.23 -8.44 8.71
N SER A 179 -30.94 -9.52 9.05
CA SER A 179 -30.35 -10.85 9.26
C SER A 179 -29.72 -11.50 8.01
N ARG A 180 -29.77 -10.85 6.84
CA ARG A 180 -29.03 -11.23 5.62
C ARG A 180 -27.56 -10.78 5.65
N LEU A 181 -27.14 -10.07 6.70
CA LEU A 181 -25.80 -9.53 6.90
C LEU A 181 -25.00 -10.31 7.97
N ARG A 182 -25.38 -11.54 8.31
CA ARG A 182 -24.69 -12.35 9.34
C ARG A 182 -23.19 -12.53 9.09
N GLN A 183 -22.79 -12.62 7.83
CA GLN A 183 -21.39 -12.62 7.38
C GLN A 183 -20.59 -11.38 7.84
N CYS A 184 -21.28 -10.27 8.14
CA CYS A 184 -20.66 -9.06 8.69
C CYS A 184 -20.44 -9.14 10.22
N GLN A 185 -20.67 -10.28 10.88
CA GLN A 185 -20.31 -10.49 12.28
C GLN A 185 -18.93 -11.16 12.39
N GLN A 186 -18.12 -10.74 13.38
CA GLN A 186 -16.82 -11.35 13.65
C GLN A 186 -16.88 -12.87 13.84
N SER A 187 -17.97 -13.40 14.41
CA SER A 187 -18.20 -14.84 14.59
C SER A 187 -18.35 -15.65 13.29
N HIS A 188 -18.47 -15.00 12.14
CA HIS A 188 -18.54 -15.61 10.81
C HIS A 188 -17.25 -15.41 10.00
N THR A 189 -16.21 -14.81 10.60
CA THR A 189 -14.87 -14.68 9.99
C THR A 189 -14.04 -15.95 10.19
N GLY A 190 -12.96 -16.08 9.43
CA GLY A 190 -11.95 -17.11 9.68
C GLY A 190 -11.08 -16.79 10.91
N LEU A 191 -10.04 -17.58 11.14
CA LEU A 191 -9.01 -17.24 12.13
C LEU A 191 -8.18 -16.04 11.68
N ASP A 192 -7.68 -15.26 12.64
CA ASP A 192 -6.73 -14.15 12.42
C ASP A 192 -5.28 -14.69 12.35
N VAL A 193 -4.90 -15.17 11.17
CA VAL A 193 -3.63 -15.88 10.92
C VAL A 193 -2.68 -14.98 10.12
N LEU A 194 -1.47 -14.77 10.67
CA LEU A 194 -0.38 -14.07 10.00
C LEU A 194 0.76 -15.06 9.76
N TYR A 195 1.23 -15.16 8.51
CA TYR A 195 2.32 -16.01 8.09
C TYR A 195 3.66 -15.25 8.01
N GLU A 196 4.77 -15.98 8.02
CA GLU A 196 6.09 -15.45 7.71
C GLU A 196 6.15 -14.90 6.28
N SER A 197 6.74 -13.72 6.08
CA SER A 197 6.74 -12.99 4.80
C SER A 197 7.46 -13.70 3.63
N LEU A 198 8.25 -14.74 3.91
CA LEU A 198 8.92 -15.56 2.88
C LEU A 198 8.19 -16.88 2.60
N TYR A 199 7.15 -17.20 3.36
CA TYR A 199 6.26 -18.32 3.07
C TYR A 199 5.26 -17.87 2.00
N VAL A 200 5.19 -18.59 0.88
CA VAL A 200 4.38 -18.22 -0.28
C VAL A 200 3.49 -19.39 -0.67
N HIS A 201 2.20 -19.13 -0.84
CA HIS A 201 1.23 -20.10 -1.34
C HIS A 201 1.09 -19.98 -2.86
N SER A 202 1.03 -21.12 -3.56
CA SER A 202 0.72 -21.16 -5.00
C SER A 202 -0.76 -20.84 -5.22
N GLU A 203 -1.07 -19.93 -6.16
CA GLU A 203 -2.44 -19.45 -6.39
C GLU A 203 -3.46 -20.57 -6.72
N GLU A 204 -3.00 -21.72 -7.22
CA GLU A 204 -3.86 -22.86 -7.58
C GLU A 204 -4.26 -23.74 -6.38
N ASN A 205 -3.59 -23.63 -5.22
CA ASN A 205 -3.76 -24.54 -4.06
C ASN A 205 -3.61 -23.85 -2.68
N CYS A 206 -4.09 -22.61 -2.47
CA CYS A 206 -4.19 -22.06 -1.10
C CYS A 206 -5.35 -22.76 -0.37
N GLU A 207 -5.10 -23.93 0.23
CA GLU A 207 -6.06 -24.64 1.10
C GLU A 207 -6.10 -24.09 2.54
N CYS A 208 -5.47 -22.94 2.71
CA CYS A 208 -5.25 -22.13 3.89
C CYS A 208 -6.49 -21.90 4.80
N ASP A 209 -7.71 -22.25 4.37
CA ASP A 209 -8.97 -22.26 5.15
C ASP A 209 -9.18 -23.51 6.02
N LYS A 210 -8.46 -24.60 5.79
CA LYS A 210 -8.60 -25.81 6.60
C LYS A 210 -7.90 -25.62 7.94
N VAL A 211 -8.62 -25.85 9.04
CA VAL A 211 -8.05 -25.81 10.41
C VAL A 211 -6.87 -26.78 10.52
N ASP A 212 -6.97 -27.95 9.89
CA ASP A 212 -5.89 -28.95 9.81
C ASP A 212 -4.62 -28.43 9.12
N GLU A 213 -4.75 -27.47 8.20
CA GLU A 213 -3.62 -26.91 7.47
C GLU A 213 -2.94 -25.76 8.24
N VAL A 214 -3.70 -24.96 8.99
CA VAL A 214 -3.13 -24.01 9.97
C VAL A 214 -2.32 -24.77 11.04
N LEU A 215 -2.75 -25.97 11.41
CA LEU A 215 -2.01 -26.83 12.35
C LEU A 215 -0.72 -27.43 11.75
N THR A 216 -0.69 -27.75 10.44
CA THR A 216 0.53 -28.27 9.77
C THR A 216 1.49 -27.16 9.31
N ALA A 217 0.99 -25.97 8.98
CA ALA A 217 1.79 -24.78 8.70
C ALA A 217 2.42 -24.13 9.94
N GLY A 218 2.30 -24.75 11.12
CA GLY A 218 2.66 -24.18 12.43
C GLY A 218 4.11 -23.68 12.58
N SER A 219 5.04 -24.09 11.72
CA SER A 219 6.40 -23.55 11.66
C SER A 219 6.52 -22.18 10.98
N HIS A 220 5.53 -21.78 10.19
CA HIS A 220 5.51 -20.52 9.40
C HIS A 220 4.45 -19.52 9.90
N LEU A 221 3.86 -19.77 11.07
CA LEU A 221 2.91 -18.86 11.69
C LEU A 221 3.62 -17.87 12.62
N ILE A 222 3.38 -16.58 12.43
CA ILE A 222 3.88 -15.54 13.33
C ILE A 222 3.05 -15.57 14.62
N SER A 223 3.65 -16.07 15.69
CA SER A 223 3.04 -16.05 17.03
C SER A 223 2.90 -14.61 17.53
N ARG A 224 1.65 -14.17 17.71
CA ARG A 224 1.31 -12.84 18.22
C ARG A 224 0.69 -12.96 19.61
N LYS A 225 1.12 -12.09 20.54
CA LYS A 225 0.51 -12.00 21.86
C LYS A 225 -0.98 -11.66 21.73
N SER A 226 -1.81 -12.18 22.62
CA SER A 226 -3.19 -11.65 22.75
C SER A 226 -3.12 -10.15 23.01
N ARG A 227 -4.04 -9.40 22.40
CA ARG A 227 -4.35 -8.05 22.89
C ARG A 227 -4.94 -8.16 24.30
N GLY A 228 -4.80 -7.12 25.11
CA GLY A 228 -5.36 -7.08 26.46
C GLY A 228 -6.88 -7.20 26.45
N ALA A 229 -7.48 -7.64 27.56
CA ALA A 229 -8.95 -7.71 27.69
C ALA A 229 -9.63 -6.32 27.57
N ASP A 230 -8.85 -5.27 27.79
CA ASP A 230 -9.15 -3.87 27.57
C ASP A 230 -9.20 -3.45 26.08
N LEU A 231 -8.91 -4.36 25.14
CA LEU A 231 -8.98 -4.18 23.69
C LEU A 231 -9.97 -5.18 23.03
N GLU A 232 -11.17 -5.33 23.60
CA GLU A 232 -12.25 -6.13 23.03
C GLU A 232 -12.83 -5.51 21.73
N GLY A 233 -12.19 -5.80 20.60
CA GLY A 233 -12.70 -5.51 19.26
C GLY A 233 -11.65 -5.02 18.26
N PRO A 234 -12.11 -4.45 17.14
CA PRO A 234 -11.27 -3.77 16.16
C PRO A 234 -10.42 -2.66 16.77
N VAL A 235 -9.13 -2.61 16.44
CA VAL A 235 -8.28 -1.46 16.77
C VAL A 235 -8.30 -0.47 15.60
N ILE A 236 -8.31 0.82 15.93
CA ILE A 236 -8.32 1.91 14.96
C ILE A 236 -6.92 2.52 14.89
N HIS A 237 -6.30 2.41 13.73
CA HIS A 237 -4.97 2.93 13.43
C HIS A 237 -5.07 4.18 12.54
N TYR A 238 -4.20 5.16 12.77
CA TYR A 238 -4.18 6.42 12.05
C TYR A 238 -2.80 6.59 11.42
N GLY A 239 -2.72 6.66 10.08
CA GLY A 239 -1.43 6.77 9.40
C GLY A 239 -1.51 6.67 7.89
N LEU A 240 -0.43 6.15 7.28
CA LEU A 240 -0.24 6.16 5.84
C LEU A 240 -0.88 4.93 5.18
N ILE A 241 -1.74 5.18 4.19
CA ILE A 241 -2.33 4.15 3.32
C ILE A 241 -1.56 4.13 1.99
N ALA A 242 -1.13 2.95 1.55
CA ALA A 242 -0.52 2.77 0.24
C ALA A 242 -1.60 2.47 -0.82
N SER A 243 -1.58 3.25 -1.90
CA SER A 243 -2.55 3.20 -3.00
C SER A 243 -1.86 2.89 -4.32
N GLY A 244 -2.48 2.09 -5.19
CA GLY A 244 -1.94 1.81 -6.51
C GLY A 244 -2.88 0.97 -7.40
N ASN A 245 -2.50 0.78 -8.66
CA ASN A 245 -3.30 0.01 -9.62
C ASN A 245 -3.08 -1.51 -9.52
N GLN A 246 -2.18 -1.94 -8.64
CA GLN A 246 -1.85 -3.34 -8.40
C GLN A 246 -2.42 -3.80 -7.06
N LEU A 247 -2.95 -5.03 -7.03
CA LEU A 247 -3.30 -5.69 -5.77
C LEU A 247 -2.00 -6.19 -5.11
N MET A 248 -1.70 -5.71 -3.91
CA MET A 248 -0.52 -6.15 -3.18
C MET A 248 -0.71 -7.59 -2.67
N LYS A 249 0.07 -8.52 -3.20
CA LYS A 249 0.21 -9.92 -2.75
C LYS A 249 1.66 -10.30 -2.42
N ASP A 250 2.59 -9.34 -2.43
CA ASP A 250 4.01 -9.58 -2.17
C ASP A 250 4.35 -9.07 -0.76
N ALA A 251 4.48 -10.00 0.18
CA ALA A 251 4.83 -9.71 1.56
C ALA A 251 6.20 -9.03 1.70
N THR A 252 7.15 -9.26 0.79
CA THR A 252 8.48 -8.63 0.83
C THR A 252 8.42 -7.17 0.39
N ILE A 253 7.61 -6.85 -0.63
CA ILE A 253 7.36 -5.46 -1.06
C ILE A 253 6.50 -4.73 -0.02
N ARG A 254 5.47 -5.39 0.52
CA ARG A 254 4.65 -4.91 1.64
C ARG A 254 5.53 -4.49 2.81
N ASP A 255 6.42 -5.37 3.27
CA ASP A 255 7.31 -5.11 4.40
C ASP A 255 8.35 -4.05 4.07
N LYS A 256 8.91 -4.03 2.85
CA LYS A 256 9.83 -2.97 2.39
C LYS A 256 9.16 -1.60 2.46
N LEU A 257 7.93 -1.47 1.97
CA LEU A 257 7.18 -0.21 1.97
C LEU A 257 6.69 0.17 3.39
N SER A 258 6.24 -0.79 4.19
CA SER A 258 5.87 -0.55 5.59
C SER A 258 7.05 -0.06 6.42
N ASN A 259 8.22 -0.68 6.30
CA ASN A 259 9.43 -0.24 7.00
C ASN A 259 10.00 1.09 6.46
N LYS A 260 9.92 1.35 5.14
CA LYS A 260 10.42 2.58 4.51
C LYS A 260 9.55 3.81 4.79
N TYR A 261 8.23 3.63 4.92
CA TYR A 261 7.26 4.73 4.94
C TYR A 261 6.23 4.71 6.07
N ASP A 262 6.25 3.70 6.95
CA ASP A 262 5.21 3.48 7.98
C ASP A 262 3.82 3.29 7.36
N VAL A 263 3.77 2.61 6.21
CA VAL A 263 2.52 2.17 5.55
C VAL A 263 1.84 1.12 6.43
N LEU A 264 0.55 1.33 6.68
CA LEU A 264 -0.29 0.50 7.55
C LEU A 264 -1.21 -0.46 6.78
N CYS A 265 -1.61 -0.10 5.55
CA CYS A 265 -2.43 -0.95 4.68
C CYS A 265 -2.29 -0.59 3.19
N PHE A 266 -2.74 -1.50 2.33
CA PHE A 266 -2.71 -1.41 0.86
C PHE A 266 -4.14 -1.49 0.27
N GLU A 267 -4.48 -0.51 -0.55
CA GLU A 267 -5.74 -0.42 -1.30
C GLU A 267 -5.52 0.08 -2.73
N MET A 268 -6.58 0.20 -3.53
CA MET A 268 -6.44 0.39 -4.99
C MET A 268 -7.08 1.68 -5.55
N GLU A 269 -7.81 2.47 -4.76
CA GLU A 269 -8.63 3.57 -5.28
C GLU A 269 -8.13 4.97 -4.91
N ALA A 270 -7.60 5.17 -3.70
CA ALA A 270 -7.46 6.49 -3.10
C ALA A 270 -6.59 7.48 -3.90
N ALA A 271 -5.52 7.02 -4.55
CA ALA A 271 -4.65 7.85 -5.36
C ALA A 271 -5.39 8.62 -6.48
N GLY A 272 -6.53 8.09 -6.96
CA GLY A 272 -7.35 8.74 -7.98
C GLY A 272 -8.22 9.88 -7.44
N LEU A 273 -8.43 9.93 -6.12
CA LEU A 273 -9.36 10.84 -5.47
C LEU A 273 -8.64 12.00 -4.76
N MET A 274 -7.58 11.73 -3.99
CA MET A 274 -7.08 12.69 -2.98
C MET A 274 -6.82 14.11 -3.51
N ASN A 275 -6.38 14.27 -4.75
CA ASN A 275 -6.04 15.57 -5.34
C ASN A 275 -7.23 16.30 -6.01
N SER A 276 -8.35 15.61 -6.30
CA SER A 276 -9.49 16.13 -7.07
C SER A 276 -10.83 16.05 -6.33
N PHE A 277 -10.93 15.17 -5.34
CA PHE A 277 -12.10 14.95 -4.50
C PHE A 277 -11.66 15.00 -3.03
N PRO A 278 -11.90 16.12 -2.31
CA PRO A 278 -11.38 16.29 -0.96
C PRO A 278 -12.03 15.30 0.03
N CYS A 279 -11.34 14.20 0.34
CA CYS A 279 -11.89 13.10 1.13
C CYS A 279 -10.95 12.54 2.20
N ALA A 280 -11.50 11.82 3.18
CA ALA A 280 -10.75 10.87 4.00
C ALA A 280 -10.94 9.43 3.48
N VAL A 281 -9.94 8.59 3.71
CA VAL A 281 -9.93 7.18 3.34
C VAL A 281 -9.99 6.32 4.61
N ILE A 282 -10.95 5.40 4.66
CA ILE A 282 -11.22 4.56 5.82
C ILE A 282 -11.26 3.11 5.33
N ARG A 283 -10.32 2.29 5.80
CA ARG A 283 -10.10 0.92 5.30
C ARG A 283 -10.16 -0.11 6.42
N GLY A 284 -11.10 -1.04 6.33
CA GLY A 284 -11.17 -2.22 7.18
C GLY A 284 -10.20 -3.29 6.68
N ILE A 285 -9.47 -3.94 7.57
CA ILE A 285 -8.43 -4.90 7.19
C ILE A 285 -9.04 -6.30 6.97
N CYS A 286 -8.92 -6.81 5.75
CA CYS A 286 -9.50 -8.10 5.34
C CYS A 286 -8.47 -9.18 4.97
N ASP A 287 -7.22 -8.80 4.70
CA ASP A 287 -6.10 -9.70 4.42
C ASP A 287 -4.78 -9.06 4.86
N TYR A 288 -3.64 -9.68 4.55
CA TYR A 288 -2.30 -9.20 4.92
C TYR A 288 -1.44 -8.72 3.75
N SER A 289 -2.04 -8.32 2.63
CA SER A 289 -1.34 -7.85 1.44
C SER A 289 -0.28 -8.84 0.93
N ASP A 290 -0.56 -10.15 1.06
CA ASP A 290 0.34 -11.25 0.72
C ASP A 290 -0.35 -12.37 -0.07
N SER A 291 0.37 -13.48 -0.32
CA SER A 291 -0.15 -14.64 -1.04
C SER A 291 -1.27 -15.38 -0.30
N HIS A 292 -1.49 -15.11 1.00
CA HIS A 292 -2.48 -15.80 1.85
C HIS A 292 -3.82 -15.05 1.89
N LYS A 293 -4.02 -14.04 1.03
CA LYS A 293 -5.25 -13.27 0.92
C LYS A 293 -6.48 -14.16 0.74
N LYS A 294 -7.54 -13.85 1.50
CA LYS A 294 -8.86 -14.48 1.39
C LYS A 294 -9.99 -13.47 1.56
N ASP A 295 -11.17 -13.89 1.13
CA ASP A 295 -12.32 -13.00 1.10
C ASP A 295 -13.29 -13.17 2.28
N SER A 296 -13.08 -14.16 3.16
CA SER A 296 -13.94 -14.45 4.31
C SER A 296 -14.03 -13.33 5.35
N TRP A 297 -13.00 -12.49 5.44
CA TRP A 297 -12.96 -11.33 6.32
C TRP A 297 -13.54 -10.05 5.70
N GLN A 298 -13.74 -9.99 4.37
CA GLN A 298 -14.21 -8.76 3.70
C GLN A 298 -15.53 -8.22 4.27
N PRO A 299 -16.58 -9.03 4.56
CA PRO A 299 -17.85 -8.49 5.01
C PRO A 299 -17.76 -7.87 6.42
N TYR A 300 -17.00 -8.48 7.33
CA TYR A 300 -16.75 -7.90 8.65
C TYR A 300 -15.89 -6.63 8.52
N ALA A 301 -14.76 -6.70 7.80
CA ALA A 301 -13.87 -5.57 7.59
C ALA A 301 -14.60 -4.34 6.99
N ALA A 302 -15.43 -4.55 5.96
CA ALA A 302 -16.26 -3.51 5.38
C ALA A 302 -17.24 -2.91 6.40
N ALA A 303 -17.91 -3.76 7.20
CA ALA A 303 -18.84 -3.30 8.23
C ALA A 303 -18.16 -2.49 9.34
N VAL A 304 -16.94 -2.87 9.76
CA VAL A 304 -16.16 -2.10 10.74
C VAL A 304 -15.73 -0.74 10.14
N ALA A 305 -15.25 -0.71 8.90
CA ALA A 305 -14.90 0.53 8.21
C ALA A 305 -16.09 1.49 8.09
N ALA A 306 -17.25 0.97 7.70
CA ALA A 306 -18.48 1.75 7.58
C ALA A 306 -19.04 2.20 8.95
N ALA A 307 -18.90 1.38 10.00
CA ALA A 307 -19.23 1.79 11.38
C ALA A 307 -18.32 2.92 11.87
N TYR A 308 -17.03 2.88 11.56
CA TYR A 308 -16.11 3.98 11.88
C TYR A 308 -16.46 5.27 11.12
N ALA A 309 -16.77 5.15 9.82
CA ALA A 309 -17.24 6.28 9.02
C ALA A 309 -18.54 6.90 9.57
N LYS A 310 -19.45 6.09 10.12
CA LYS A 310 -20.63 6.57 10.85
C LYS A 310 -20.24 7.37 12.09
N GLU A 311 -19.40 6.84 12.98
CA GLU A 311 -18.95 7.55 14.19
C GLU A 311 -18.20 8.86 13.85
N LEU A 312 -17.47 8.90 12.72
CA LEU A 312 -16.84 10.12 12.23
C LEU A 312 -17.86 11.18 11.79
N LEU A 313 -18.91 10.79 11.07
CA LEU A 313 -19.99 11.71 10.69
C LEU A 313 -20.81 12.18 11.89
N GLU A 314 -20.94 11.38 12.94
CA GLU A 314 -21.61 11.79 14.19
C GLU A 314 -20.91 12.98 14.87
N VAL A 315 -19.58 13.10 14.77
CA VAL A 315 -18.80 14.17 15.43
C VAL A 315 -18.49 15.37 14.53
N ILE A 316 -18.66 15.28 13.22
CA ILE A 316 -18.50 16.42 12.30
C ILE A 316 -19.73 17.34 12.40
N PRO A 317 -19.59 18.66 12.57
CA PRO A 317 -20.73 19.58 12.57
C PRO A 317 -21.45 19.63 11.21
N GLY A 318 -22.78 19.40 11.24
CA GLY A 318 -23.67 19.62 10.10
C GLY A 318 -23.84 21.11 9.78
N GLU A 319 -24.42 21.43 8.61
CA GLU A 319 -24.66 22.84 8.23
C GLU A 319 -25.72 23.49 9.12
N ASP A 320 -26.78 22.75 9.46
CA ASP A 320 -27.82 23.19 10.41
C ASP A 320 -27.27 23.54 11.80
N SER A 321 -26.06 23.07 12.15
CA SER A 321 -25.38 23.38 13.42
C SER A 321 -24.60 24.70 13.41
N LEU A 322 -24.39 25.31 12.24
CA LEU A 322 -23.75 26.62 12.08
C LEU A 322 -24.77 27.76 11.93
N ALA A 323 -26.02 27.43 11.59
CA ALA A 323 -27.16 28.34 11.66
C ALA A 323 -27.61 28.53 13.13
N GLY A 324 -26.77 29.19 13.92
CA GLY A 324 -27.11 29.56 15.29
C GLY A 324 -28.39 30.40 15.33
N ASP A 325 -29.32 29.99 16.19
CA ASP A 325 -30.59 30.69 16.48
C ASP A 325 -30.34 32.19 16.70
N PRO A 326 -30.98 33.10 15.94
CA PRO A 326 -30.85 34.53 16.17
C PRO A 326 -31.52 34.88 17.50
N GLY A 327 -30.71 34.88 18.57
CA GLY A 327 -31.13 35.20 19.92
C GLY A 327 -31.95 36.49 19.98
N PRO A 328 -32.89 36.60 20.92
CA PRO A 328 -34.00 37.54 20.85
C PRO A 328 -33.51 38.98 20.66
N SER A 329 -33.83 39.55 19.50
CA SER A 329 -33.40 40.88 19.08
C SER A 329 -33.94 41.95 20.03
N THR A 330 -33.09 42.43 20.93
CA THR A 330 -33.37 43.60 21.75
C THR A 330 -33.37 44.85 20.89
N THR A 331 -34.55 45.46 20.73
CA THR A 331 -34.72 46.74 20.05
C THR A 331 -33.94 47.84 20.77
N ALA A 332 -32.87 48.33 20.14
CA ALA A 332 -32.13 49.52 20.57
C ALA A 332 -32.12 50.56 19.44
N GLN A 333 -32.47 51.78 19.82
CA GLN A 333 -32.89 52.89 18.98
C GLN A 333 -31.92 53.34 17.87
N ASP A 334 -32.57 53.76 16.78
CA ASP A 334 -32.11 54.68 15.74
C ASP A 334 -31.11 55.76 16.22
N ASN A 335 -30.02 55.93 15.48
CA ASN A 335 -29.12 57.09 15.55
C ASN A 335 -28.27 57.21 14.27
N GLY A 336 -28.84 57.83 13.22
CA GLY A 336 -28.11 58.70 12.26
C GLY A 336 -27.06 58.09 11.30
N PRO A 337 -26.96 58.59 10.05
CA PRO A 337 -26.03 58.03 9.06
C PRO A 337 -24.59 58.53 9.27
N LEU A 338 -23.66 57.60 9.55
CA LEU A 338 -22.22 57.86 9.42
C LEU A 338 -21.70 57.30 8.10
N ASN A 339 -21.24 58.20 7.23
CA ASN A 339 -20.51 57.86 6.02
C ASN A 339 -19.25 57.05 6.36
N VAL A 340 -19.13 55.84 5.84
CA VAL A 340 -17.86 55.12 5.73
C VAL A 340 -17.60 54.82 4.26
N THR A 341 -16.52 55.40 3.75
CA THR A 341 -16.09 55.28 2.36
C THR A 341 -15.61 53.88 2.04
N SER A 342 -15.96 53.37 0.84
CA SER A 342 -15.49 52.09 0.34
C SER A 342 -13.99 52.15 -0.02
N SER A 343 -13.13 51.59 0.83
CA SER A 343 -11.73 51.33 0.50
C SER A 343 -11.58 49.93 -0.12
N HIS A 344 -11.35 49.87 -1.43
CA HIS A 344 -10.85 48.66 -2.07
C HIS A 344 -9.41 48.38 -1.58
N PRO A 345 -9.03 47.11 -1.30
CA PRO A 345 -7.63 46.77 -1.10
C PRO A 345 -6.84 46.92 -2.42
N PRO A 346 -5.55 47.35 -2.37
CA PRO A 346 -4.77 47.59 -3.56
C PRO A 346 -4.35 46.28 -4.26
N PHE A 347 -4.25 46.33 -5.60
CA PHE A 347 -3.65 45.28 -6.40
C PHE A 347 -2.18 45.07 -6.02
N THR A 348 -1.79 43.83 -5.74
CA THR A 348 -0.39 43.43 -5.53
C THR A 348 0.25 43.03 -6.86
N GLU A 349 1.08 43.91 -7.41
CA GLU A 349 1.98 43.54 -8.52
C GLU A 349 3.06 42.58 -8.01
N THR A 350 3.17 41.40 -8.63
CA THR A 350 4.32 40.51 -8.45
C THR A 350 5.30 40.67 -9.60
N SER A 351 6.57 40.84 -9.27
CA SER A 351 7.69 40.81 -10.20
C SER A 351 8.59 39.63 -9.86
N THR A 352 9.00 38.88 -10.88
CA THR A 352 9.91 37.73 -10.71
C THR A 352 11.30 38.11 -11.17
N GLU A 353 12.30 37.91 -10.31
CA GLU A 353 13.72 38.02 -10.64
C GLU A 353 14.24 36.65 -11.09
N VAL A 354 14.84 36.58 -12.29
CA VAL A 354 15.49 35.38 -12.80
C VAL A 354 17.00 35.63 -12.88
N LEU A 355 17.77 34.72 -12.28
CA LEU A 355 19.22 34.75 -12.21
C LEU A 355 19.81 33.66 -13.11
N GLU A 356 20.65 34.04 -14.08
CA GLU A 356 21.41 33.08 -14.89
C GLU A 356 22.82 32.92 -14.31
N TYR A 357 23.24 31.68 -14.11
CA TYR A 357 24.55 31.30 -13.56
C TYR A 357 25.42 30.67 -14.65
N ASN A 358 26.74 30.90 -14.57
CA ASN A 358 27.71 30.17 -15.40
C ASN A 358 28.10 28.82 -14.78
N ASP A 359 28.89 28.02 -15.50
CA ASP A 359 29.37 26.69 -15.06
C ASP A 359 30.20 26.71 -13.76
N SER A 360 30.66 27.89 -13.32
CA SER A 360 31.34 28.11 -12.04
C SER A 360 30.42 28.59 -10.90
N GLY A 361 29.11 28.59 -11.11
CA GLY A 361 28.10 28.99 -10.11
C GLY A 361 28.03 30.50 -9.83
N LYS A 362 28.58 31.36 -10.70
CA LYS A 362 28.46 32.82 -10.58
C LYS A 362 27.32 33.35 -11.42
N VAL A 363 26.48 34.21 -10.82
CA VAL A 363 25.44 34.97 -11.53
C VAL A 363 26.11 35.86 -12.58
N VAL A 364 25.71 35.70 -13.83
CA VAL A 364 26.23 36.45 -14.99
C VAL A 364 25.14 37.28 -15.66
N ARG A 365 23.85 37.01 -15.40
CA ARG A 365 22.73 37.88 -15.82
C ARG A 365 21.62 37.92 -14.77
N ARG A 366 20.97 39.07 -14.65
CA ARG A 366 19.70 39.25 -13.92
C ARG A 366 18.66 39.84 -14.85
N THR A 367 17.44 39.33 -14.81
CA THR A 367 16.33 39.84 -15.61
C THR A 367 15.06 39.91 -14.76
N TYR A 368 14.29 40.99 -14.91
CA TYR A 368 13.02 41.20 -14.22
C TYR A 368 11.86 41.15 -15.21
N SER A 369 10.82 40.37 -14.90
CA SER A 369 9.59 40.31 -15.70
C SER A 369 8.36 40.69 -14.87
N ARG A 370 7.48 41.51 -15.47
CA ARG A 370 6.09 41.75 -15.03
C ARG A 370 5.14 41.15 -16.06
N THR A 371 4.04 40.55 -15.62
CA THR A 371 2.99 40.02 -16.50
C THR A 371 1.60 40.18 -15.89
N SER A 372 0.66 40.73 -16.67
CA SER A 372 -0.79 40.61 -16.46
C SER A 372 -1.38 39.58 -17.46
N THR A 373 -2.48 38.93 -17.08
CA THR A 373 -3.06 37.71 -17.68
C THR A 373 -4.03 37.97 -18.85
N PRO A 374 -4.57 36.95 -19.58
CA PRO A 374 -4.03 35.66 -20.09
C PRO A 374 -4.21 35.63 -21.66
N PRO A 375 -4.62 34.56 -22.42
CA PRO A 375 -4.57 33.09 -22.29
C PRO A 375 -4.06 32.32 -23.56
N SER A 376 -4.18 30.98 -23.54
CA SER A 376 -4.34 30.03 -24.69
C SER A 376 -3.10 29.45 -25.44
N ALA A 377 -3.37 28.34 -26.13
CA ALA A 377 -2.47 27.27 -26.56
C ALA A 377 -1.44 27.58 -27.67
N ILE A 378 -0.39 26.73 -27.78
CA ILE A 378 0.32 26.40 -29.04
C ILE A 378 0.93 24.98 -28.96
N HIS A 379 0.80 24.21 -30.05
CA HIS A 379 1.49 22.94 -30.28
C HIS A 379 2.98 23.13 -30.54
N HIS A 380 3.83 22.15 -30.20
CA HIS A 380 4.95 21.80 -31.08
C HIS A 380 5.28 20.31 -31.08
N SER A 381 5.24 19.72 -32.27
CA SER A 381 5.77 18.39 -32.58
C SER A 381 7.23 18.49 -33.06
N ARG A 382 8.06 17.50 -32.73
CA ARG A 382 9.28 17.18 -33.49
C ARG A 382 9.50 15.67 -33.56
N ARG A 383 9.41 15.13 -34.79
CA ARG A 383 10.04 13.85 -35.17
C ARG A 383 11.52 14.11 -35.44
N GLN A 384 12.39 13.18 -35.05
CA GLN A 384 13.59 12.85 -35.82
C GLN A 384 13.81 11.33 -35.81
N SER A 385 14.34 10.82 -36.92
CA SER A 385 14.56 9.41 -37.23
C SER A 385 15.92 9.26 -37.89
N PHE A 386 16.69 8.22 -37.57
CA PHE A 386 17.79 7.74 -38.43
C PHE A 386 18.05 6.23 -38.22
N ASP A 387 18.85 5.65 -39.13
CA ASP A 387 18.75 4.25 -39.59
C ASP A 387 20.00 3.37 -39.27
N SER A 388 19.83 2.08 -39.56
CA SER A 388 20.59 0.84 -39.29
C SER A 388 22.01 0.62 -39.86
N ARG A 389 22.82 -0.25 -39.21
CA ARG A 389 23.30 -1.59 -39.73
C ARG A 389 24.43 -2.31 -38.95
N GLY A 390 24.36 -3.66 -38.89
CA GLY A 390 25.47 -4.63 -38.73
C GLY A 390 25.98 -4.92 -37.30
N GLY A 391 26.41 -6.14 -36.91
CA GLY A 391 26.52 -7.47 -37.56
C GLY A 391 26.98 -8.57 -36.55
N ILE A 392 26.94 -9.86 -36.91
CA ILE A 392 27.23 -11.02 -36.01
C ILE A 392 28.56 -11.72 -36.38
N GLN A 393 29.36 -12.14 -35.39
CA GLN A 393 30.45 -13.13 -35.54
C GLN A 393 30.65 -14.02 -34.28
N THR A 394 31.31 -15.17 -34.47
CA THR A 394 31.30 -16.36 -33.59
C THR A 394 32.57 -16.56 -32.72
N ALA A 395 32.48 -17.48 -31.73
CA ALA A 395 33.40 -17.65 -30.60
C ALA A 395 34.74 -18.42 -30.86
N ALA A 396 35.70 -18.31 -29.92
CA ALA A 396 36.98 -19.05 -29.93
C ALA A 396 37.56 -19.39 -28.53
N GLN A 397 38.55 -20.30 -28.53
CA GLN A 397 39.38 -21.01 -27.50
C GLN A 397 39.71 -20.24 -26.19
N GLY A 398 39.95 -20.89 -25.04
CA GLY A 398 40.04 -20.16 -23.74
C GLY A 398 40.79 -20.85 -22.61
N GLU A 399 41.12 -20.04 -21.59
CA GLU A 399 41.95 -20.37 -20.43
C GLU A 399 41.30 -19.78 -19.15
N TYR A 400 41.67 -20.30 -17.97
CA TYR A 400 41.08 -19.93 -16.68
C TYR A 400 42.21 -19.57 -15.70
N PHE A 401 42.20 -18.37 -15.14
CA PHE A 401 43.22 -17.91 -14.18
C PHE A 401 42.80 -18.18 -12.73
N ILE A 402 43.79 -18.27 -11.84
CA ILE A 402 43.60 -18.64 -10.43
C ILE A 402 42.89 -17.53 -9.62
N GLU A 403 42.94 -16.29 -10.11
CA GLU A 403 42.44 -15.09 -9.44
C GLU A 403 40.91 -15.09 -9.25
N ASP A 404 40.14 -15.65 -10.20
CA ASP A 404 38.68 -15.83 -10.11
C ASP A 404 38.23 -16.58 -8.83
N PHE A 405 39.07 -17.46 -8.28
CA PHE A 405 38.68 -18.36 -7.19
C PHE A 405 38.70 -17.69 -5.81
N ASP A 406 39.64 -16.77 -5.57
CA ASP A 406 39.72 -16.06 -4.28
C ASP A 406 38.70 -14.91 -4.20
N GLU A 407 38.23 -14.35 -5.32
CA GLU A 407 37.04 -13.47 -5.33
C GLU A 407 35.75 -14.25 -4.98
N ASP A 408 35.48 -15.36 -5.68
CA ASP A 408 34.32 -16.23 -5.41
C ASP A 408 34.29 -16.71 -3.93
N PHE A 409 35.45 -17.03 -3.36
CA PHE A 409 35.56 -17.45 -1.95
C PHE A 409 35.34 -16.29 -0.96
N ASN A 410 35.82 -15.08 -1.27
CA ASN A 410 35.58 -13.91 -0.43
C ASN A 410 34.12 -13.44 -0.49
N ALA A 411 33.47 -13.51 -1.66
CA ALA A 411 32.03 -13.21 -1.79
C ALA A 411 31.18 -14.14 -0.91
N LEU A 412 31.45 -15.45 -0.96
CA LEU A 412 30.76 -16.44 -0.12
C LEU A 412 30.99 -16.19 1.38
N ARG A 413 32.22 -15.82 1.78
CA ARG A 413 32.56 -15.46 3.16
C ARG A 413 31.81 -14.23 3.64
N THR A 414 31.77 -13.16 2.84
CA THR A 414 31.03 -11.93 3.17
C THR A 414 29.55 -12.23 3.38
N PHE A 415 28.93 -12.96 2.44
CA PHE A 415 27.53 -13.38 2.55
C PHE A 415 27.23 -14.12 3.87
N VAL A 416 28.02 -15.16 4.21
CA VAL A 416 27.83 -15.93 5.45
C VAL A 416 28.02 -15.08 6.72
N THR A 417 28.97 -14.14 6.71
CA THR A 417 29.25 -13.29 7.89
C THR A 417 28.15 -12.25 8.10
N GLU A 418 27.58 -11.71 7.02
CA GLU A 418 26.59 -10.63 7.08
C GLU A 418 25.14 -11.14 7.23
N HIS A 419 24.78 -12.26 6.59
CA HIS A 419 23.39 -12.70 6.48
C HIS A 419 22.98 -13.85 7.43
N LEU A 420 23.94 -14.52 8.07
CA LEU A 420 23.68 -15.66 8.98
C LEU A 420 24.14 -15.41 10.42
N HIS A 421 24.65 -14.21 10.73
CA HIS A 421 25.07 -13.76 12.08
C HIS A 421 25.95 -14.73 12.88
N VAL A 422 26.78 -15.53 12.19
CA VAL A 422 27.75 -16.43 12.83
C VAL A 422 28.98 -15.63 13.26
N SER A 423 29.42 -15.76 14.51
CA SER A 423 30.59 -15.04 15.00
C SER A 423 31.87 -15.52 14.30
N SER A 424 32.82 -14.59 14.07
CA SER A 424 34.08 -14.88 13.38
C SER A 424 34.91 -16.00 14.05
N ALA A 425 34.69 -16.28 15.33
CA ALA A 425 35.34 -17.38 16.05
C ALA A 425 34.82 -18.78 15.63
N ALA A 426 33.52 -18.93 15.37
CA ALA A 426 32.95 -20.18 14.87
C ALA A 426 33.38 -20.45 13.41
N TYR A 427 33.48 -19.39 12.60
CA TYR A 427 34.06 -19.46 11.25
C TYR A 427 35.53 -19.92 11.27
N LEU A 428 36.31 -19.53 12.29
CA LEU A 428 37.70 -19.96 12.45
C LEU A 428 37.85 -21.44 12.84
N GLN A 429 36.92 -22.01 13.62
CA GLN A 429 36.93 -23.46 13.92
C GLN A 429 36.76 -24.33 12.65
N HIS A 430 36.03 -23.85 11.64
CA HIS A 430 35.82 -24.56 10.37
C HIS A 430 37.00 -24.46 9.38
N GLN A 431 38.12 -23.79 9.70
CA GLN A 431 39.29 -23.71 8.81
C GLN A 431 39.89 -25.06 8.41
N SER A 432 39.76 -26.09 9.26
CA SER A 432 40.23 -27.46 8.96
C SER A 432 39.40 -28.12 7.86
N ILE A 433 38.08 -27.95 7.90
CA ILE A 433 37.11 -28.44 6.91
C ILE A 433 37.29 -27.68 5.60
N LEU A 434 37.40 -26.35 5.64
CA LEU A 434 37.65 -25.51 4.47
C LEU A 434 39.01 -25.79 3.81
N ARG A 435 40.07 -26.09 4.57
CA ARG A 435 41.36 -26.56 4.01
C ARG A 435 41.23 -27.93 3.34
N ARG A 436 40.52 -28.88 3.95
CA ARG A 436 40.26 -30.21 3.35
C ARG A 436 39.43 -30.11 2.07
N LEU A 437 38.43 -29.23 2.04
CA LEU A 437 37.66 -28.90 0.84
C LEU A 437 38.54 -28.24 -0.23
N ARG A 438 39.35 -27.22 0.11
CA ARG A 438 40.26 -26.54 -0.83
C ARG A 438 41.28 -27.51 -1.45
N GLN A 439 41.84 -28.43 -0.67
CA GLN A 439 42.74 -29.50 -1.18
C GLN A 439 42.02 -30.51 -2.07
N LYS A 440 40.84 -31.02 -1.68
CA LYS A 440 40.09 -31.99 -2.49
C LYS A 440 39.50 -31.38 -3.77
N THR A 441 39.09 -30.11 -3.73
CA THR A 441 38.52 -29.38 -4.88
C THR A 441 39.59 -29.07 -5.93
N ALA A 442 40.81 -28.72 -5.51
CA ALA A 442 41.94 -28.53 -6.43
C ALA A 442 42.28 -29.80 -7.24
N ALA A 443 42.18 -30.99 -6.63
CA ALA A 443 42.35 -32.27 -7.34
C ALA A 443 41.18 -32.60 -8.30
N LEU A 444 39.98 -32.07 -8.03
CA LEU A 444 38.77 -32.33 -8.81
C LEU A 444 38.73 -31.55 -10.14
N VAL A 445 39.44 -30.43 -10.22
CA VAL A 445 39.56 -29.61 -11.44
C VAL A 445 40.37 -30.32 -12.53
N THR A 446 41.38 -31.11 -12.16
CA THR A 446 42.25 -31.86 -13.10
C THR A 446 41.87 -33.33 -13.29
N ALA A 447 41.04 -33.91 -12.42
CA ALA A 447 40.67 -35.33 -12.47
C ALA A 447 39.71 -35.68 -13.62
N ASN A 448 39.94 -36.83 -14.27
CA ASN A 448 39.15 -37.32 -15.39
C ASN A 448 37.87 -38.07 -14.93
N ARG A 449 36.93 -38.29 -15.86
CA ARG A 449 35.53 -38.71 -15.58
C ARG A 449 35.37 -39.92 -14.65
N ARG A 450 36.30 -40.89 -14.70
CA ARG A 450 36.29 -42.12 -13.86
C ARG A 450 36.67 -41.84 -12.40
N GLN A 451 37.69 -41.02 -12.16
CA GLN A 451 38.14 -40.61 -10.82
C GLN A 451 37.09 -39.77 -10.08
N ARG A 452 36.29 -38.99 -10.82
CA ARG A 452 35.17 -38.22 -10.24
C ARG A 452 34.04 -39.10 -9.70
N GLN A 453 33.92 -40.33 -10.19
CA GLN A 453 32.91 -41.28 -9.74
C GLN A 453 33.39 -41.98 -8.46
N GLU A 454 34.64 -42.47 -8.44
CA GLU A 454 35.28 -43.02 -7.23
C GLU A 454 35.31 -42.02 -6.05
N ILE A 455 35.53 -40.73 -6.32
CA ILE A 455 35.46 -39.67 -5.30
C ILE A 455 34.02 -39.42 -4.83
N GLY A 456 33.02 -39.58 -5.69
CA GLY A 456 31.60 -39.49 -5.31
C GLY A 456 31.22 -40.63 -4.37
N ASP A 457 31.58 -41.85 -4.74
CA ASP A 457 31.26 -43.07 -4.00
C ASP A 457 31.95 -43.08 -2.61
N LEU A 458 33.24 -42.68 -2.54
CA LEU A 458 33.98 -42.48 -1.29
C LEU A 458 33.40 -41.40 -0.37
N LEU A 459 32.75 -40.38 -0.93
CA LEU A 459 32.08 -39.35 -0.13
C LEU A 459 30.75 -39.85 0.39
N SER A 460 29.94 -40.57 -0.41
CA SER A 460 28.70 -41.17 0.08
C SER A 460 28.90 -42.14 1.23
N SER A 461 30.00 -42.91 1.25
CA SER A 461 30.31 -43.84 2.35
C SER A 461 30.95 -43.20 3.59
N SER A 462 31.06 -41.87 3.64
CA SER A 462 31.76 -41.13 4.71
C SER A 462 30.82 -40.29 5.60
N PHE A 463 29.50 -40.35 5.40
CA PHE A 463 28.52 -39.47 6.05
C PHE A 463 27.35 -40.22 6.75
N ASP A 464 27.47 -41.53 6.98
CA ASP A 464 26.49 -42.33 7.74
C ASP A 464 26.67 -42.17 9.28
N ASP A 465 26.82 -40.93 9.77
CA ASP A 465 26.96 -40.63 11.20
C ASP A 465 26.00 -39.49 11.59
N GLU A 466 25.04 -39.78 12.48
CA GLU A 466 23.82 -38.99 12.74
C GLU A 466 24.05 -37.55 13.25
N GLN A 467 25.30 -37.14 13.49
CA GLN A 467 25.65 -35.90 14.16
C GLN A 467 26.10 -34.75 13.22
N THR A 468 26.00 -34.90 11.89
CA THR A 468 26.54 -33.93 10.89
C THR A 468 25.51 -33.34 9.91
N GLY A 469 24.24 -33.21 10.32
CA GLY A 469 23.15 -32.70 9.48
C GLY A 469 23.34 -31.27 8.91
N SER A 470 24.22 -30.45 9.49
CA SER A 470 24.59 -29.12 8.97
C SER A 470 25.52 -29.18 7.77
N ASP A 471 26.49 -30.10 7.75
CA ASP A 471 27.56 -30.14 6.75
C ASP A 471 27.07 -30.71 5.40
N CYS A 472 26.07 -31.59 5.43
CA CYS A 472 25.39 -32.07 4.23
C CYS A 472 24.72 -30.93 3.44
N ARG A 473 24.15 -29.92 4.11
CA ARG A 473 23.50 -28.78 3.43
C ARG A 473 24.51 -27.93 2.65
N TRP A 474 25.68 -27.65 3.23
CA TRP A 474 26.74 -26.87 2.58
C TRP A 474 27.32 -27.57 1.34
N TYR A 475 27.47 -28.90 1.37
CA TYR A 475 27.90 -29.66 0.20
C TYR A 475 26.83 -29.67 -0.91
N HIS A 476 25.55 -29.77 -0.54
CA HIS A 476 24.44 -29.69 -1.49
C HIS A 476 24.36 -28.33 -2.18
N VAL A 477 24.57 -27.24 -1.41
CA VAL A 477 24.66 -25.87 -1.97
C VAL A 477 25.83 -25.77 -2.94
N PHE A 478 27.06 -26.12 -2.51
CA PHE A 478 28.23 -26.00 -3.37
C PHE A 478 28.13 -26.82 -4.67
N THR A 479 27.64 -28.06 -4.60
CA THR A 479 27.51 -28.92 -5.79
C THR A 479 26.40 -28.46 -6.75
N CYS A 480 25.33 -27.83 -6.26
CA CYS A 480 24.29 -27.26 -7.11
C CYS A 480 24.79 -25.97 -7.82
N CYS A 481 25.58 -25.12 -7.16
CA CYS A 481 26.25 -23.96 -7.77
C CYS A 481 27.13 -24.39 -8.95
N CYS A 482 27.96 -25.42 -8.75
CA CYS A 482 28.82 -25.96 -9.80
C CYS A 482 28.03 -26.55 -10.99
N LYS A 483 26.84 -27.13 -10.75
CA LYS A 483 25.96 -27.66 -11.81
C LYS A 483 25.32 -26.53 -12.62
N GLN A 484 24.75 -25.51 -11.98
CA GLN A 484 24.16 -24.35 -12.67
C GLN A 484 25.21 -23.54 -13.46
N ARG A 485 26.38 -23.25 -12.88
CA ARG A 485 27.46 -22.54 -13.60
C ARG A 485 27.95 -23.31 -14.83
N ARG A 486 27.90 -24.65 -14.81
CA ARG A 486 28.16 -25.49 -15.99
C ARG A 486 27.04 -25.42 -17.03
N ARG A 487 25.77 -25.32 -16.61
CA ARG A 487 24.60 -25.16 -17.49
C ARG A 487 24.65 -23.82 -18.23
N ALA A 488 24.81 -22.72 -17.49
CA ALA A 488 24.93 -21.36 -18.05
C ALA A 488 26.08 -21.23 -19.06
N ARG A 489 27.24 -21.87 -18.81
CA ARG A 489 28.37 -21.88 -19.75
C ARG A 489 28.13 -22.71 -21.02
N LEU A 490 27.26 -23.72 -20.98
CA LEU A 490 26.84 -24.50 -22.16
C LEU A 490 25.76 -23.77 -22.96
N GLU A 491 24.89 -22.99 -22.31
CA GLU A 491 23.75 -22.31 -22.93
C GLU A 491 24.11 -20.94 -23.53
N HIS A 492 25.10 -20.22 -22.98
CA HIS A 492 25.41 -18.83 -23.41
C HIS A 492 26.73 -18.64 -24.15
N SER A 493 27.56 -19.67 -24.32
CA SER A 493 28.88 -19.60 -25.00
C SER A 493 29.86 -18.54 -24.45
N SER A 494 29.56 -17.93 -23.29
CA SER A 494 30.40 -16.93 -22.64
C SER A 494 31.38 -17.59 -21.66
N ARG A 495 32.62 -17.09 -21.62
CA ARG A 495 33.66 -17.60 -20.69
C ARG A 495 33.53 -17.02 -19.30
N SER A 496 33.08 -15.78 -19.22
CA SER A 496 33.16 -14.89 -18.07
C SER A 496 31.90 -14.93 -17.18
N ALA A 497 31.22 -16.08 -17.08
CA ALA A 497 30.11 -16.21 -16.15
C ALA A 497 30.63 -16.20 -14.70
N SER A 498 30.44 -15.07 -14.03
CA SER A 498 30.70 -14.86 -12.60
C SER A 498 29.62 -15.53 -11.75
N ILE A 499 29.91 -15.80 -10.48
CA ILE A 499 28.91 -16.28 -9.52
C ILE A 499 27.85 -15.20 -9.21
N SER A 500 28.18 -13.91 -9.41
CA SER A 500 27.23 -12.79 -9.33
C SER A 500 26.10 -12.85 -10.37
N ASP A 501 26.32 -13.54 -11.49
CA ASP A 501 25.44 -13.51 -12.66
C ASP A 501 24.45 -14.70 -12.66
N LEU A 502 24.56 -15.59 -11.67
CA LEU A 502 23.64 -16.71 -11.49
C LEU A 502 22.31 -16.20 -10.92
N ARG A 503 21.19 -16.70 -11.47
CA ARG A 503 19.87 -16.46 -10.87
C ARG A 503 19.68 -17.40 -9.69
N TRP A 504 19.95 -16.89 -8.48
CA TRP A 504 19.83 -17.61 -7.20
C TRP A 504 18.40 -18.00 -6.80
N SER A 505 17.39 -17.78 -7.66
CA SER A 505 15.98 -18.12 -7.43
C SER A 505 15.62 -19.59 -7.70
N GLU A 506 16.57 -20.42 -8.14
CA GLU A 506 16.41 -21.87 -8.34
C GLU A 506 17.03 -22.71 -7.19
N PHE A 507 17.35 -22.09 -6.05
CA PHE A 507 18.20 -22.65 -5.01
C PHE A 507 17.46 -23.09 -3.74
#